data_AF-A0A2X3JT78-F1
#
_entry.id   AF-A0A2X3JT78-F1
#
_cell.length_a   1.000
_cell.length_b   1.000
_cell.length_c   1.000
_cell.angle_alpha   90.00
_cell.angle_beta   90.00
_cell.angle_gamma   90.00
#
_symmetry.space_group_name_H-M   'P 1'
#
loop_
_entity.id
_entity.type
_entity.pdbx_description
1 polymer ?
#
loop_
_entity_poly.entity_id
_entity_poly.type
_entity_poly.pdbx_seq_one_letter_code
_entity_poly.pdbx_strand_id
1 'polypeptide(L)'
;MLAAGGSLSGRTQLSKGASMVLNGDVVSTGDIVNAGEIYFDNQTTPDAVLSRAVAKGNAPVTFHKLTTSNLTGQGGTINMRVRLDGSNTSDQLVINGGQATGKTWLAFTNVGTVTSGWQPPDRVSGLWMHRMVPPQKKVRLP
;
A
#
# COMPACT_ATOMS: atom_id res chain seq x y z
N MET A 1 -9.24 0.90 11.77
CA MET A 1 -8.15 1.71 12.35
C MET A 1 -7.86 2.87 11.41
N LEU A 2 -7.72 4.10 11.91
CA LEU A 2 -7.42 5.27 11.10
C LEU A 2 -6.04 5.82 11.52
N ALA A 3 -5.13 5.97 10.57
CA ALA A 3 -3.85 6.64 10.78
C ALA A 3 -3.78 7.88 9.89
N ALA A 4 -3.85 9.05 10.50
CA ALA A 4 -3.80 10.35 9.82
C ALA A 4 -2.36 10.88 9.72
N GLY A 5 -1.48 10.05 9.15
CA GLY A 5 -0.03 10.27 9.16
C GLY A 5 0.61 10.05 10.54
N GLY A 6 1.96 10.01 10.57
CA GLY A 6 2.73 9.88 11.80
C GLY A 6 3.36 8.51 12.00
N SER A 7 3.51 8.06 13.25
CA SER A 7 4.21 6.81 13.59
C SER A 7 3.30 5.76 14.21
N LEU A 8 3.45 4.51 13.77
CA LEU A 8 2.94 3.34 14.48
C LEU A 8 4.09 2.73 15.28
N SER A 9 3.85 2.47 16.56
CA SER A 9 4.81 1.81 17.45
C SER A 9 4.34 0.41 17.81
N GLY A 10 5.28 -0.50 18.00
CA GLY A 10 4.98 -1.88 18.35
C GLY A 10 4.35 -2.65 17.19
N ARG A 11 3.57 -3.68 17.53
CA ARG A 11 3.01 -4.61 16.53
C ARG A 11 1.60 -4.18 16.11
N THR A 12 1.44 -3.86 14.83
CA THR A 12 0.14 -3.62 14.21
C THR A 12 -0.37 -4.92 13.60
N GLN A 13 -1.47 -5.46 14.12
CA GLN A 13 -2.09 -6.69 13.61
C GLN A 13 -3.46 -6.38 13.00
N LEU A 14 -3.61 -6.70 11.71
CA LEU A 14 -4.90 -6.72 11.05
C LEU A 14 -5.35 -8.16 10.86
N SER A 15 -6.46 -8.52 11.50
CA SER A 15 -7.15 -9.79 11.27
C SER A 15 -7.97 -9.75 9.97
N LYS A 16 -8.40 -10.92 9.51
CA LYS A 16 -9.30 -11.02 8.36
C LYS A 16 -10.58 -10.22 8.61
N GLY A 17 -10.95 -9.36 7.65
CA GLY A 17 -12.10 -8.45 7.75
C GLY A 17 -11.82 -7.14 8.48
N ALA A 18 -10.64 -6.97 9.08
CA ALA A 18 -10.22 -5.68 9.63
C ALA A 18 -9.71 -4.76 8.52
N SER A 19 -9.98 -3.45 8.66
CA SER A 19 -9.50 -2.42 7.75
C SER A 19 -8.67 -1.36 8.47
N MET A 20 -7.58 -0.96 7.82
CA MET A 20 -6.76 0.20 8.18
C MET A 20 -6.76 1.21 7.05
N VAL A 21 -6.91 2.47 7.39
CA VAL A 21 -6.91 3.59 6.43
C VAL A 21 -5.76 4.54 6.78
N LEU A 22 -4.94 4.88 5.78
CA LEU A 22 -3.77 5.75 5.88
C LEU A 22 -4.06 7.09 5.19
N ASN A 23 -4.48 8.10 5.94
CA ASN A 23 -4.80 9.44 5.42
C ASN A 23 -3.57 10.36 5.36
N GLY A 24 -2.38 9.78 5.19
CA GLY A 24 -1.11 10.47 5.23
C GLY A 24 0.06 9.51 5.24
N ASP A 25 1.28 10.04 5.20
CA ASP A 25 2.50 9.24 5.30
C ASP A 25 2.65 8.65 6.70
N VAL A 26 2.85 7.33 6.77
CA VAL A 26 2.95 6.58 8.02
C VAL A 26 4.28 5.85 8.09
N VAL A 27 4.93 5.93 9.24
CA VAL A 27 6.14 5.18 9.58
C VAL A 27 5.82 4.17 10.69
N SER A 28 5.81 2.88 10.38
CA SER A 28 5.76 1.82 11.37
C SER A 28 7.17 1.45 11.83
N THR A 29 7.44 1.75 13.10
CA THR A 29 8.69 1.40 13.78
C THR A 29 8.71 -0.04 14.28
N GLY A 30 7.55 -0.73 14.26
CA GLY A 30 7.46 -2.16 14.57
C GLY A 30 6.82 -2.97 13.45
N ASP A 31 6.40 -4.20 13.78
CA ASP A 31 5.90 -5.18 12.82
C ASP A 31 4.48 -4.86 12.34
N ILE A 32 4.26 -4.99 11.04
CA ILE A 32 2.90 -5.09 10.48
C ILE A 32 2.62 -6.55 10.15
N VAL A 33 1.53 -7.08 10.71
CA VAL A 33 0.99 -8.40 10.35
C VAL A 33 -0.35 -8.19 9.66
N ASN A 34 -0.43 -8.55 8.38
CA ASN A 34 -1.59 -8.22 7.55
C ASN A 34 -2.36 -9.46 7.05
N ALA A 35 -3.51 -9.72 7.66
CA ALA A 35 -4.55 -10.63 7.14
C ALA A 35 -5.82 -9.88 6.68
N GLY A 36 -5.85 -8.55 6.82
CA GLY A 36 -7.00 -7.69 6.50
C GLY A 36 -6.72 -6.77 5.32
N GLU A 37 -7.30 -5.57 5.33
CA GLU A 37 -7.22 -4.59 4.25
C GLU A 37 -6.54 -3.31 4.72
N ILE A 38 -5.51 -2.86 3.98
CA ILE A 38 -4.88 -1.56 4.17
C ILE A 38 -5.24 -0.68 2.97
N TYR A 39 -5.73 0.53 3.22
CA TYR A 39 -6.08 1.51 2.20
C TYR A 39 -5.25 2.77 2.38
N PHE A 40 -4.67 3.26 1.28
CA PHE A 40 -4.13 4.62 1.25
C PHE A 40 -5.28 5.59 0.95
N ASP A 41 -5.61 6.40 1.96
CA ASP A 41 -6.76 7.32 2.02
C ASP A 41 -8.13 6.61 2.18
N ASN A 42 -9.18 7.38 2.41
CA ASN A 42 -10.56 6.90 2.61
C ASN A 42 -11.18 6.37 1.31
N GLN A 43 -10.66 5.25 0.81
CA GLN A 43 -11.19 4.50 -0.32
C GLN A 43 -12.47 3.70 0.05
N THR A 44 -13.13 4.03 1.16
CA THR A 44 -14.03 3.14 1.89
C THR A 44 -15.44 3.00 1.31
N THR A 45 -15.75 3.59 0.16
CA THR A 45 -17.00 3.26 -0.54
C THR A 45 -16.74 2.83 -1.99
N PRO A 46 -17.32 1.69 -2.43
CA PRO A 46 -17.41 1.33 -3.84
C PRO A 46 -17.97 2.49 -4.68
N ASP A 47 -18.86 3.30 -4.12
CA ASP A 47 -19.39 4.50 -4.77
C ASP A 47 -18.35 5.60 -4.95
N ALA A 48 -17.45 5.88 -3.99
CA ALA A 48 -16.36 6.84 -4.20
C ALA A 48 -15.33 6.36 -5.23
N VAL A 49 -15.19 5.03 -5.38
CA VAL A 49 -14.36 4.40 -6.41
C VAL A 49 -15.02 4.57 -7.79
N LEU A 50 -16.32 4.30 -7.92
CA LEU A 50 -17.08 4.46 -9.17
C LEU A 50 -17.25 5.93 -9.54
N SER A 51 -17.52 6.82 -8.58
CA SER A 51 -17.61 8.27 -8.78
C SER A 51 -16.26 8.87 -9.21
N ARG A 52 -15.11 8.32 -8.76
CA ARG A 52 -13.78 8.73 -9.26
C ARG A 52 -13.40 8.07 -10.58
N ALA A 53 -13.90 6.87 -10.87
CA ALA A 53 -13.80 6.28 -12.20
C ALA A 53 -14.57 7.11 -13.25
N VAL A 54 -15.71 7.69 -12.86
CA VAL A 54 -16.49 8.65 -13.65
C VAL A 54 -15.83 10.05 -13.66
N ALA A 55 -15.19 10.47 -12.57
CA ALA A 55 -14.38 11.69 -12.50
C ALA A 55 -12.90 11.46 -12.85
N LYS A 56 -12.62 10.66 -13.89
CA LYS A 56 -11.30 10.59 -14.53
C LYS A 56 -10.97 11.97 -15.11
N GLY A 57 -10.23 12.76 -14.32
CA GLY A 57 -9.76 14.09 -14.68
C GLY A 57 -8.62 14.51 -13.75
N ASN A 58 -8.03 15.68 -13.98
CA ASN A 58 -6.92 16.26 -13.21
C ASN A 58 -7.25 16.59 -11.75
N ALA A 59 -8.27 15.96 -11.14
CA ALA A 59 -8.60 16.12 -9.74
C ALA A 59 -7.35 15.84 -8.89
N PRO A 60 -7.01 16.72 -7.93
CA PRO A 60 -5.84 16.54 -7.11
C PRO A 60 -5.98 15.25 -6.29
N VAL A 61 -5.05 14.33 -6.51
CA VAL A 61 -4.89 13.13 -5.71
C VAL A 61 -3.57 13.25 -4.97
N THR A 62 -3.62 13.21 -3.65
CA THR A 62 -2.42 13.13 -2.83
C THR A 62 -2.09 11.66 -2.61
N PHE A 63 -0.90 11.25 -3.04
CA PHE A 63 -0.38 9.91 -2.78
C PHE A 63 0.35 9.86 -1.45
N HIS A 64 0.40 8.67 -0.85
CA HIS A 64 0.92 8.46 0.49
C HIS A 64 1.92 7.31 0.54
N LYS A 65 2.75 7.34 1.58
CA LYS A 65 3.79 6.36 1.82
C LYS A 65 3.60 5.64 3.15
N LEU A 66 3.55 4.31 3.11
CA LEU A 66 3.69 3.45 4.28
C LEU A 66 5.14 2.95 4.32
N THR A 67 5.90 3.43 5.28
CA THR A 67 7.22 2.88 5.59
C THR A 67 7.08 1.93 6.77
N THR A 68 7.53 0.69 6.67
CA THR A 68 7.55 -0.27 7.77
C THR A 68 8.93 -0.90 7.90
N SER A 69 9.32 -1.27 9.12
CA SER A 69 10.52 -2.09 9.32
C SER A 69 10.27 -3.53 8.86
N ASN A 70 9.15 -4.12 9.30
CA ASN A 70 8.80 -5.50 8.97
C ASN A 70 7.36 -5.61 8.45
N LEU A 71 7.15 -6.52 7.49
CA LEU A 71 5.84 -6.92 6.99
C LEU A 71 5.72 -8.44 6.99
N THR A 72 4.73 -8.97 7.71
CA THR A 72 4.30 -10.37 7.60
C THR A 72 2.94 -10.44 6.94
N GLY A 73 2.93 -10.84 5.67
CA GLY A 73 1.71 -11.08 4.92
C GLY A 73 1.04 -12.41 5.30
N GLN A 74 -0.23 -12.35 5.68
CA GLN A 74 -1.08 -13.50 6.01
C GLN A 74 -2.27 -13.63 5.03
N GLY A 75 -2.08 -13.14 3.80
CA GLY A 75 -3.11 -13.13 2.76
C GLY A 75 -3.99 -11.89 2.74
N GLY A 76 -3.68 -10.86 3.55
CA GLY A 76 -4.35 -9.56 3.47
C GLY A 76 -3.93 -8.75 2.24
N THR A 77 -4.70 -7.69 1.95
CA THR A 77 -4.52 -6.81 0.78
C THR A 77 -3.99 -5.45 1.20
N ILE A 78 -3.13 -4.87 0.36
CA ILE A 78 -2.76 -3.46 0.40
C ILE A 78 -3.29 -2.81 -0.87
N ASN A 79 -4.24 -1.89 -0.70
CA ASN A 79 -4.93 -1.17 -1.75
C ASN A 79 -4.21 0.16 -2.01
N MET A 80 -3.64 0.28 -3.20
CA MET A 80 -2.80 1.40 -3.63
C MET A 80 -3.42 2.10 -4.84
N ARG A 81 -3.17 3.40 -4.95
CA ARG A 81 -3.54 4.20 -6.10
C ARG A 81 -2.31 4.45 -6.96
N VAL A 82 -2.52 4.46 -8.28
CA VAL A 82 -1.49 4.75 -9.28
C VAL A 82 -2.04 5.71 -10.34
N ARG A 83 -1.18 6.55 -10.91
CA ARG A 83 -1.50 7.25 -12.17
C ARG A 83 -0.73 6.61 -13.32
N LEU A 84 -1.48 6.14 -14.32
CA LEU A 84 -0.93 5.58 -15.56
C LEU A 84 -0.87 6.61 -16.70
N ASP A 85 -0.77 7.90 -16.36
CA ASP A 85 -0.72 9.04 -17.29
C ASP A 85 0.71 9.48 -17.65
N GLY A 86 1.72 8.72 -17.24
CA GLY A 86 3.14 9.03 -17.44
C GLY A 86 3.78 9.88 -16.33
N SER A 87 3.01 10.36 -15.36
CA SER A 87 3.54 11.14 -14.22
C SER A 87 4.33 10.32 -13.20
N ASN A 88 4.22 8.99 -13.24
CA ASN A 88 4.84 8.04 -12.29
C ASN A 88 4.49 8.28 -10.82
N THR A 89 3.36 8.95 -10.54
CA THR A 89 2.90 9.16 -9.16
C THR A 89 2.06 7.97 -8.67
N SER A 90 2.35 7.48 -7.47
CA SER A 90 1.62 6.38 -6.84
C SER A 90 1.74 6.42 -5.32
N ASP A 91 0.85 5.69 -4.64
CA ASP A 91 1.08 5.32 -3.24
C ASP A 91 2.30 4.39 -3.16
N GLN A 92 2.95 4.35 -2.00
CA GLN A 92 4.21 3.63 -1.80
C GLN A 92 4.19 2.77 -0.53
N LEU A 93 4.57 1.51 -0.68
CA LEU A 93 4.99 0.65 0.43
C LEU A 93 6.53 0.57 0.43
N VAL A 94 7.15 0.95 1.54
CA VAL A 94 8.60 0.83 1.74
C VAL A 94 8.87 -0.08 2.93
N ILE A 95 9.68 -1.11 2.72
CA ILE A 95 10.16 -2.00 3.77
C ILE A 95 11.61 -1.64 4.04
N ASN A 96 11.84 -0.91 5.13
CA ASN A 96 13.13 -0.26 5.39
C ASN A 96 13.94 -1.03 6.44
N GLY A 97 14.92 -1.82 5.98
CA GLY A 97 15.95 -2.42 6.83
C GLY A 97 15.56 -3.69 7.60
N GLY A 98 14.29 -4.09 7.60
CA GLY A 98 13.81 -5.32 8.21
C GLY A 98 13.38 -6.41 7.22
N GLN A 99 12.46 -7.27 7.63
CA GLN A 99 12.00 -8.45 6.92
C GLN A 99 10.65 -8.23 6.25
N ALA A 100 10.52 -8.75 5.04
CA ALA A 100 9.23 -8.95 4.39
C ALA A 100 9.01 -10.45 4.25
N THR A 101 8.04 -11.04 4.94
CA THR A 101 7.72 -12.47 4.81
C THR A 101 6.24 -12.74 4.51
N GLY A 102 5.94 -13.88 3.90
CA GLY A 102 4.59 -14.39 3.75
C GLY A 102 3.92 -13.98 2.43
N LYS A 103 2.60 -13.78 2.47
CA LYS A 103 1.74 -13.53 1.32
C LYS A 103 0.94 -12.25 1.51
N THR A 104 1.05 -11.32 0.60
CA THR A 104 0.27 -10.08 0.59
C THR A 104 -0.30 -9.87 -0.80
N TRP A 105 -1.57 -9.51 -0.89
CA TRP A 105 -2.16 -9.06 -2.14
C TRP A 105 -1.86 -7.58 -2.32
N LEU A 106 -1.40 -7.19 -3.50
CA LEU A 106 -1.29 -5.79 -3.88
C LEU A 106 -2.39 -5.51 -4.90
N ALA A 107 -3.29 -4.59 -4.55
CA ALA A 107 -4.36 -4.12 -5.43
C ALA A 107 -4.07 -2.69 -5.84
N PHE A 108 -4.01 -2.45 -7.15
CA PHE A 108 -3.73 -1.15 -7.73
C PHE A 108 -5.00 -0.60 -8.37
N THR A 109 -5.38 0.62 -8.01
CA THR A 109 -6.46 1.37 -8.67
C THR A 109 -5.84 2.49 -9.49
N ASN A 110 -6.07 2.48 -10.81
CA ASN A 110 -5.69 3.63 -11.64
C ASN A 110 -6.61 4.80 -11.35
N VAL A 111 -6.03 5.94 -11.01
CA VAL A 111 -6.74 7.20 -10.71
C VAL A 111 -6.34 8.32 -11.68
N GLY A 112 -5.55 8.00 -12.70
CA GLY A 112 -5.15 8.90 -13.78
C GLY A 112 -5.99 8.74 -15.03
N THR A 113 -5.93 9.76 -15.89
CA THR A 113 -6.54 9.75 -17.21
C THR A 113 -5.43 9.66 -18.25
N VAL A 114 -5.53 8.71 -19.17
CA VAL A 114 -4.63 8.61 -20.31
C VAL A 114 -5.18 9.44 -21.46
N THR A 115 -4.31 10.20 -22.11
CA THR A 115 -4.67 11.19 -23.15
C THR A 115 -4.94 10.58 -24.53
N SER A 116 -4.66 9.29 -24.72
CA SER A 116 -4.59 8.68 -26.05
C SER A 116 -5.50 7.45 -26.23
N GLY A 117 -6.83 7.65 -26.25
CA GLY A 117 -7.85 6.73 -26.81
C GLY A 117 -7.99 5.30 -26.23
N TRP A 118 -6.99 4.82 -25.51
CA TRP A 118 -6.95 3.58 -24.76
C TRP A 118 -7.28 3.90 -23.31
N GLN A 119 -8.04 3.09 -22.61
CA GLN A 119 -8.23 3.22 -21.17
C GLN A 119 -7.68 1.95 -20.49
N PRO A 120 -6.69 2.06 -19.57
CA PRO A 120 -6.26 0.92 -18.79
C PRO A 120 -7.41 0.40 -17.91
N PRO A 121 -7.37 -0.88 -17.48
CA PRO A 121 -8.25 -1.39 -16.46
C PRO A 121 -8.19 -0.51 -15.21
N ASP A 122 -9.35 -0.18 -14.64
CA ASP A 122 -9.41 0.68 -13.46
C ASP A 122 -8.79 0.03 -12.23
N ARG A 123 -8.75 -1.31 -12.21
CA ARG A 123 -8.17 -2.10 -11.14
C ARG A 123 -7.41 -3.31 -11.68
N VAL A 124 -6.22 -3.53 -11.12
CA VAL A 124 -5.43 -4.74 -11.31
C VAL A 124 -4.92 -5.17 -9.93
N SER A 125 -4.97 -6.46 -9.64
CA SER A 125 -4.41 -7.02 -8.41
C SER A 125 -3.55 -8.25 -8.70
N GLY A 126 -2.61 -8.51 -7.82
CA GLY A 126 -1.72 -9.65 -7.91
C GLY A 126 -1.26 -10.13 -6.54
N LEU A 127 -1.00 -11.43 -6.44
CA LEU A 127 -0.45 -12.03 -5.23
C LEU A 127 1.06 -11.79 -5.20
N TRP A 128 1.51 -11.09 -4.17
CA TRP A 128 2.92 -10.93 -3.87
C TRP A 128 3.33 -11.91 -2.77
N MET A 129 4.10 -12.94 -3.15
CA MET A 129 4.81 -13.79 -2.20
C MET A 129 6.21 -13.22 -2.01
N HIS A 130 6.59 -12.95 -0.77
CA HIS A 130 7.88 -12.32 -0.49
C HIS A 130 8.61 -13.00 0.68
N ARG A 131 9.94 -13.08 0.55
CA ARG A 131 10.87 -13.50 1.60
C ARG A 131 12.13 -12.65 1.50
N MET A 132 12.07 -11.47 2.08
CA MET A 132 13.19 -10.55 2.23
C MET A 132 13.75 -10.67 3.64
N VAL A 133 15.06 -10.87 3.74
CA VAL A 133 15.77 -10.98 5.02
C VAL A 133 16.90 -9.96 5.01
N PRO A 134 17.10 -9.18 6.09
CA PRO A 134 18.18 -8.22 6.17
C PRO A 134 19.53 -8.89 5.91
N PRO A 135 20.47 -8.18 5.26
CA PRO A 135 21.83 -8.69 5.09
C PRO A 135 22.44 -8.99 6.48
N GLN A 136 22.92 -10.21 6.66
CA GLN A 136 23.66 -10.56 7.87
C GLN A 136 24.99 -9.81 7.87
N LYS A 137 25.30 -9.08 8.94
CA LYS A 137 26.65 -8.52 9.12
C LYS A 137 27.64 -9.69 9.07
N LYS A 138 28.54 -9.69 8.09
CA LYS A 138 29.71 -10.58 8.12
C LYS A 138 30.51 -10.21 9.37
N VAL A 139 30.45 -11.07 10.39
CA VAL A 139 31.39 -10.99 11.51
C VAL A 139 32.75 -11.33 10.92
N ARG A 140 33.62 -10.34 10.77
CA ARG A 140 35.03 -10.59 10.50
C ARG A 140 35.60 -11.12 11.81
N LEU A 141 35.82 -12.44 11.87
CA LEU A 141 36.60 -13.01 12.97
C LEU A 141 38.02 -12.40 12.91
N PRO A 142 38.62 -12.11 14.08
CA PRO A 142 39.97 -11.52 14.15
C PRO A 142 41.02 -12.40 13.46
#